data_AF-A0A4R5FPU0-F1
#
_entry.id   AF-A0A4R5FPU0-F1
#
_cell.length_a   1.000
_cell.length_b   1.000
_cell.length_c   1.000
_cell.angle_alpha   90.00
_cell.angle_beta   90.00
_cell.angle_gamma   90.00
#
_symmetry.space_group_name_H-M   'P 1'
#
loop_
_entity.id
_entity.type
_entity.pdbx_description
1 polymer ?
#
loop_
_entity_poly.entity_id
_entity_poly.type
_entity_poly.pdbx_seq_one_letter_code
_entity_poly.pdbx_strand_id
1 'polypeptide(L)'
;MSGGRACGVRTARSRRARYDLQRADVERLTEPFVVRSVNLCKKALEERGLGAADIEKVLLVGGPTLSPYLRERLADPVEGLGIPLDHSRDPITAVATGAAVFAGTQRLDSMKPLHVPAAGEYAVDLAYEPMGPETEPLIGGRVSGADTEGFAIQLVNPEAQPPWWSGKIVLDPDGTFTTTLWAERGRANTFHIELTDAAGTRRKVTPDRLTYRVGTVDSQPVLTNSIGAGLENNEYSELVRRGTRLPARRSHRLWTTAALSRSKNEGCIRIPILEGEHPRADRNRGIGRLQIAPGQVTRDVPAGSEVEFSMVIDPSRLVVVRAYIPLLDEEFEQVANLRTETAPTYDELAGRIRAEKHRLSEARTQAADLGDARAQALLATIDAEATVADVEALADAARADPDAATACGPPGT
;
A
#
# COMPACT_ATOMS: atom_id res chain seq x y z
N MET A 1 -43.11 -47.19 -43.41
CA MET A 1 -42.24 -46.04 -43.07
C MET A 1 -42.78 -45.37 -41.83
N SER A 2 -42.11 -45.61 -40.71
CA SER A 2 -42.38 -45.06 -39.39
C SER A 2 -41.91 -43.60 -39.30
N GLY A 3 -42.83 -42.66 -39.10
CA GLY A 3 -42.52 -41.27 -38.76
C GLY A 3 -42.85 -41.01 -37.29
N GLY A 4 -41.83 -41.06 -36.43
CA GLY A 4 -41.96 -40.88 -34.99
C GLY A 4 -42.42 -39.47 -34.59
N ARG A 5 -43.28 -39.38 -33.57
CA ARG A 5 -43.61 -38.13 -32.89
C ARG A 5 -42.43 -37.77 -31.98
N ALA A 6 -41.71 -36.69 -32.30
CA ALA A 6 -40.74 -36.12 -31.38
C ALA A 6 -41.48 -35.43 -30.23
N CYS A 7 -41.39 -36.01 -29.03
CA CYS A 7 -41.80 -35.37 -27.79
C CYS A 7 -40.71 -34.36 -27.40
N GLY A 8 -40.94 -33.07 -27.64
CA GLY A 8 -40.02 -32.00 -27.25
C GLY A 8 -40.20 -31.64 -25.78
N VAL A 9 -39.14 -31.82 -24.97
CA VAL A 9 -39.05 -31.30 -23.60
C VAL A 9 -38.80 -29.79 -23.67
N ARG A 10 -39.74 -28.99 -23.14
CA ARG A 10 -39.56 -27.52 -23.01
C ARG A 10 -38.93 -27.21 -21.65
N THR A 11 -37.86 -26.42 -21.66
CA THR A 11 -37.18 -25.89 -20.48
C THR A 11 -38.07 -24.89 -19.72
N ALA A 12 -37.87 -24.82 -18.40
CA ALA A 12 -38.73 -24.16 -17.41
C ALA A 12 -39.16 -22.71 -17.79
N ARG A 13 -40.44 -22.39 -17.56
CA ARG A 13 -41.00 -21.03 -17.68
C ARG A 13 -40.14 -20.05 -16.86
N SER A 14 -39.56 -19.04 -17.49
CA SER A 14 -38.90 -17.95 -16.76
C SER A 14 -39.95 -17.23 -15.90
N ARG A 15 -39.80 -17.32 -14.57
CA ARG A 15 -40.64 -16.57 -13.63
C ARG A 15 -40.06 -15.15 -13.55
N ARG A 16 -40.79 -14.16 -14.07
CA ARG A 16 -40.46 -12.75 -13.85
C ARG A 16 -40.91 -12.38 -12.44
N ALA A 17 -39.98 -11.96 -11.60
CA ALA A 17 -40.26 -11.36 -10.31
C ALA A 17 -40.12 -9.83 -10.42
N ARG A 18 -41.07 -9.11 -9.84
CA ARG A 18 -41.01 -7.65 -9.67
C ARG A 18 -41.17 -7.39 -8.17
N TYR A 19 -40.19 -6.74 -7.58
CA TYR A 19 -40.20 -6.29 -6.20
C TYR A 19 -39.89 -4.80 -6.19
N ASP A 20 -40.69 -4.04 -5.45
CA ASP A 20 -40.43 -2.64 -5.21
C ASP A 20 -39.61 -2.53 -3.92
N LEU A 21 -38.39 -1.99 -4.03
CA LEU A 21 -37.49 -1.78 -2.89
C LEU A 21 -37.68 -0.36 -2.36
N GLN A 22 -37.97 -0.23 -1.07
CA GLN A 22 -38.02 1.07 -0.41
C GLN A 22 -36.65 1.42 0.18
N ARG A 23 -36.42 2.72 0.42
CA ARG A 23 -35.20 3.19 1.10
C ARG A 23 -34.99 2.47 2.43
N ALA A 24 -36.04 2.33 3.23
CA ALA A 24 -35.99 1.63 4.53
C ALA A 24 -35.57 0.15 4.41
N ASP A 25 -35.92 -0.54 3.31
CA ASP A 25 -35.46 -1.91 3.08
C ASP A 25 -33.96 -1.96 2.86
N VAL A 26 -33.42 -1.02 2.07
CA VAL A 26 -31.98 -0.92 1.81
C VAL A 26 -31.23 -0.53 3.07
N GLU A 27 -31.74 0.42 3.85
CA GLU A 27 -31.13 0.83 5.13
C GLU A 27 -31.06 -0.34 6.10
N ARG A 28 -32.18 -1.05 6.30
CA ARG A 28 -32.23 -2.23 7.17
C ARG A 28 -31.26 -3.33 6.74
N LEU A 29 -31.09 -3.53 5.43
CA LEU A 29 -30.16 -4.53 4.89
C LEU A 29 -28.69 -4.08 4.97
N THR A 30 -28.43 -2.77 5.02
CA THR A 30 -27.06 -2.21 5.01
C THR A 30 -26.56 -1.77 6.38
N GLU A 31 -27.45 -1.60 7.37
CA GLU A 31 -27.16 -1.17 8.74
C GLU A 31 -25.95 -1.89 9.36
N PRO A 32 -25.83 -3.24 9.35
CA PRO A 32 -24.71 -3.92 10.00
C PRO A 32 -23.36 -3.52 9.40
N PHE A 33 -23.29 -3.36 8.07
CA PHE A 33 -22.07 -2.97 7.36
C PHE A 33 -21.71 -1.51 7.60
N VAL A 34 -22.71 -0.63 7.68
CA VAL A 34 -22.51 0.79 7.97
C VAL A 34 -22.03 0.99 9.41
N VAL A 35 -22.68 0.34 10.38
CA VAL A 35 -22.27 0.39 11.80
C VAL A 35 -20.85 -0.13 11.96
N ARG A 36 -20.51 -1.28 11.37
CA ARG A 36 -19.15 -1.82 11.38
C ARG A 36 -18.13 -0.83 10.81
N SER A 37 -18.46 -0.16 9.70
CA SER A 37 -17.60 0.85 9.08
C SER A 37 -17.36 2.05 10.03
N VAL A 38 -18.40 2.54 10.70
CA VAL A 38 -18.30 3.62 11.70
C VAL A 38 -17.44 3.19 12.90
N ASN A 39 -17.64 1.98 13.41
CA ASN A 39 -16.88 1.45 14.55
C ASN A 39 -15.38 1.33 14.23
N LEU A 40 -15.02 0.92 13.02
CA LEU A 40 -13.62 0.90 12.56
C LEU A 40 -13.01 2.30 12.56
N CYS A 41 -13.77 3.31 12.11
CA CYS A 41 -13.32 4.71 12.18
C CYS A 41 -13.13 5.18 13.63
N LYS A 42 -14.07 4.88 14.54
CA LYS A 42 -13.95 5.21 15.97
C LYS A 42 -12.71 4.56 16.59
N LYS A 43 -12.50 3.26 16.36
CA LYS A 43 -11.33 2.53 16.82
C LYS A 43 -10.02 3.14 16.32
N ALA A 44 -9.96 3.54 15.05
CA ALA A 44 -8.78 4.20 14.48
C ALA A 44 -8.45 5.54 15.16
N LEU A 45 -9.48 6.31 15.57
CA LEU A 45 -9.30 7.54 16.34
C LEU A 45 -8.84 7.24 17.77
N GLU A 46 -9.44 6.25 18.43
CA GLU A 46 -9.07 5.81 19.78
C GLU A 46 -7.63 5.33 19.87
N GLU A 47 -7.16 4.54 18.89
CA GLU A 47 -5.76 4.07 18.81
C GLU A 47 -4.73 5.22 18.72
N ARG A 48 -5.18 6.40 18.28
CA ARG A 48 -4.36 7.62 18.18
C ARG A 48 -4.64 8.61 19.31
N GLY A 49 -5.57 8.29 20.22
CA GLY A 49 -5.98 9.18 21.29
C GLY A 49 -6.64 10.46 20.78
N LEU A 50 -7.30 10.41 19.62
CA LEU A 50 -7.95 11.56 18.99
C LEU A 50 -9.46 11.51 19.24
N GLY A 51 -10.06 12.67 19.50
CA GLY A 51 -11.50 12.87 19.54
C GLY A 51 -12.04 13.49 18.25
N ALA A 52 -13.37 13.59 18.14
CA ALA A 52 -14.02 14.20 16.98
C ALA A 52 -13.61 15.67 16.77
N ALA A 53 -13.32 16.40 17.85
CA ALA A 53 -12.90 17.80 17.80
C ALA A 53 -11.47 17.99 17.26
N ASP A 54 -10.64 16.95 17.28
CA ASP A 54 -9.27 17.00 16.76
C ASP A 54 -9.23 16.84 15.24
N ILE A 55 -10.36 16.50 14.61
CA ILE A 55 -10.49 16.26 13.18
C ILE A 55 -11.29 17.39 12.55
N GLU A 56 -10.66 18.12 11.63
CA GLU A 56 -11.31 19.23 10.93
C GLU A 56 -12.52 18.77 10.11
N LYS A 57 -12.37 17.67 9.36
CA LYS A 57 -13.39 17.16 8.44
C LYS A 57 -13.11 15.73 7.97
N VAL A 58 -14.15 15.04 7.52
CA VAL A 58 -14.11 13.72 6.87
C VAL A 58 -14.25 13.88 5.36
N LEU A 59 -13.28 13.35 4.62
CA LEU A 59 -13.32 13.28 3.15
C LEU A 59 -14.01 11.97 2.72
N LEU A 60 -15.04 12.08 1.89
CA LEU A 60 -15.77 10.93 1.36
C LEU A 60 -15.15 10.48 0.02
N VAL A 61 -14.79 9.20 -0.07
CA VAL A 61 -14.16 8.62 -1.25
C VAL A 61 -14.82 7.29 -1.61
N GLY A 62 -15.16 7.10 -2.89
CA GLY A 62 -15.80 5.90 -3.43
C GLY A 62 -17.32 6.02 -3.57
N GLY A 63 -17.88 5.31 -4.55
CA GLY A 63 -19.32 5.35 -4.88
C GLY A 63 -20.27 5.05 -3.71
N PRO A 64 -20.02 4.04 -2.84
CA PRO A 64 -20.88 3.76 -1.69
C PRO A 64 -21.06 4.95 -0.73
N THR A 65 -20.10 5.88 -0.69
CA THR A 65 -20.19 7.10 0.15
C THR A 65 -21.21 8.12 -0.35
N LEU A 66 -21.82 7.91 -1.53
CA LEU A 66 -22.97 8.69 -2.00
C LEU A 66 -24.28 8.28 -1.31
N SER A 67 -24.31 7.16 -0.59
CA SER A 67 -25.49 6.72 0.16
C SER A 67 -25.92 7.78 1.20
N PRO A 68 -27.17 8.29 1.13
CA PRO A 68 -27.67 9.25 2.11
C PRO A 68 -27.61 8.71 3.54
N TYR A 69 -28.03 7.46 3.72
CA TYR A 69 -28.05 6.80 5.01
C TYR A 69 -26.65 6.71 5.65
N LEU A 70 -25.61 6.36 4.88
CA LEU A 70 -24.23 6.33 5.38
C LEU A 70 -23.76 7.72 5.83
N ARG A 71 -24.09 8.78 5.08
CA ARG A 71 -23.71 10.16 5.42
C ARG A 71 -24.42 10.65 6.67
N GLU A 72 -25.72 10.40 6.78
CA GLU A 72 -26.52 10.69 7.97
C GLU A 72 -25.94 9.96 9.19
N ARG A 73 -25.63 8.66 9.05
CA ARG A 73 -25.05 7.84 10.11
C ARG A 73 -23.64 8.28 10.52
N LEU A 74 -22.81 8.77 9.59
CA LEU A 74 -21.48 9.30 9.89
C LEU A 74 -21.53 10.66 10.60
N ALA A 75 -22.47 11.52 10.20
CA ALA A 75 -22.63 12.86 10.76
C ALA A 75 -23.26 12.86 12.16
N ASP A 76 -23.96 11.79 12.54
CA ASP A 76 -24.55 11.65 13.87
C ASP A 76 -23.46 11.74 14.97
N PRO A 77 -23.62 12.59 16.00
CA PRO A 77 -22.60 12.78 17.04
C PRO A 77 -22.59 11.71 18.13
N VAL A 78 -23.65 10.90 18.24
CA VAL A 78 -23.78 9.83 19.24
C VAL A 78 -23.39 8.50 18.61
N GLU A 79 -24.08 8.21 17.53
CA GLU A 79 -24.05 6.93 16.85
C GLU A 79 -22.94 6.92 15.78
N GLY A 80 -22.64 8.07 15.18
CA GLY A 80 -21.63 8.29 14.14
C GLY A 80 -20.30 8.82 14.65
N LEU A 81 -19.58 9.56 13.79
CA LEU A 81 -18.32 10.23 14.15
C LEU A 81 -18.54 11.64 14.71
N GLY A 82 -19.65 12.30 14.33
CA GLY A 82 -19.91 13.69 14.71
C GLY A 82 -18.96 14.71 14.07
N ILE A 83 -18.21 14.31 13.04
CA ILE A 83 -17.21 15.15 12.37
C ILE A 83 -17.82 15.74 11.08
N PRO A 84 -17.58 17.02 10.74
CA PRO A 84 -18.07 17.62 9.50
C PRO A 84 -17.66 16.83 8.24
N LEU A 85 -18.62 16.56 7.36
CA LEU A 85 -18.35 15.88 6.09
C LEU A 85 -17.99 16.90 5.00
N ASP A 86 -16.91 16.67 4.26
CA ASP A 86 -16.49 17.49 3.13
C ASP A 86 -17.14 16.99 1.83
N HIS A 87 -17.77 17.90 1.10
CA HIS A 87 -18.45 17.64 -0.17
C HIS A 87 -17.84 18.43 -1.34
N SER A 88 -16.69 19.07 -1.16
CA SER A 88 -16.02 19.90 -2.16
C SER A 88 -15.44 19.12 -3.35
N ARG A 89 -15.29 17.80 -3.21
CA ARG A 89 -14.74 16.91 -4.24
C ARG A 89 -15.71 15.78 -4.53
N ASP A 90 -15.73 15.34 -5.78
CA ASP A 90 -16.50 14.17 -6.20
C ASP A 90 -15.84 12.89 -5.64
N PRO A 91 -16.55 12.11 -4.81
CA PRO A 91 -16.02 10.89 -4.20
C PRO A 91 -15.58 9.83 -5.21
N ILE A 92 -16.19 9.79 -6.41
CA ILE A 92 -15.89 8.77 -7.42
C ILE A 92 -14.54 9.06 -8.10
N THR A 93 -14.23 10.34 -8.33
CA THR A 93 -13.06 10.77 -9.11
C THR A 93 -11.89 11.26 -8.25
N ALA A 94 -12.09 11.44 -6.94
CA ALA A 94 -11.07 11.98 -6.02
C ALA A 94 -9.74 11.21 -6.08
N VAL A 95 -9.78 9.87 -6.06
CA VAL A 95 -8.57 9.03 -6.12
C VAL A 95 -7.84 9.17 -7.45
N ALA A 96 -8.56 9.05 -8.57
CA ALA A 96 -7.97 9.15 -9.91
C ALA A 96 -7.37 10.54 -10.15
N THR A 97 -8.04 11.58 -9.68
CA THR A 97 -7.56 12.97 -9.78
C THR A 97 -6.29 13.15 -8.94
N GLY A 98 -6.28 12.67 -7.70
CA GLY A 98 -5.09 12.70 -6.84
C GLY A 98 -3.92 11.92 -7.44
N ALA A 99 -4.18 10.74 -7.99
CA ALA A 99 -3.18 9.91 -8.66
C ALA A 99 -2.62 10.60 -9.92
N ALA A 100 -3.46 11.25 -10.72
CA ALA A 100 -3.01 12.01 -11.90
C ALA A 100 -2.14 13.22 -11.50
N VAL A 101 -2.52 13.93 -10.44
CA VAL A 101 -1.71 15.02 -9.86
C VAL A 101 -0.34 14.50 -9.41
N PHE A 102 -0.31 13.37 -8.69
CA PHE A 102 0.92 12.75 -8.21
C PHE A 102 1.79 12.23 -9.37
N ALA A 103 1.19 11.58 -10.36
CA ALA A 103 1.89 11.10 -11.55
C ALA A 103 2.52 12.27 -12.32
N GLY A 104 1.84 13.41 -12.42
CA GLY A 104 2.37 14.63 -13.03
C GLY A 104 3.59 15.22 -12.31
N THR A 105 3.83 14.85 -11.05
CA THR A 105 5.05 15.23 -10.32
C THR A 105 6.13 14.15 -10.36
N GLN A 106 5.83 12.93 -10.78
CA GLN A 106 6.84 11.88 -10.88
C GLN A 106 7.76 12.17 -12.06
N ARG A 107 9.07 12.19 -11.80
CA ARG A 107 10.06 12.08 -12.87
C ARG A 107 9.99 10.65 -13.37
N LEU A 108 9.73 10.47 -14.66
CA LEU A 108 10.05 9.20 -15.29
C LEU A 108 11.55 9.06 -15.15
N ASP A 109 12.01 8.13 -14.31
CA ASP A 109 13.37 7.64 -14.38
C ASP A 109 13.54 7.10 -15.80
N SER A 110 14.03 7.95 -16.68
CA SER A 110 14.49 7.53 -17.98
C SER A 110 15.61 6.55 -17.69
N MET A 111 15.31 5.25 -17.74
CA MET A 111 16.30 4.21 -17.90
C MET A 111 17.05 4.47 -19.20
N LYS A 112 18.04 5.37 -19.13
CA LYS A 112 19.18 5.52 -20.03
C LYS A 112 20.08 6.64 -19.51
N PRO A 113 21.27 6.33 -19.00
CA PRO A 113 22.33 7.32 -18.84
C PRO A 113 22.84 7.76 -20.22
N LEU A 114 23.15 9.06 -20.33
CA LEU A 114 23.88 9.73 -21.40
C LEU A 114 23.27 9.70 -22.82
N HIS A 115 22.32 10.61 -23.09
CA HIS A 115 22.39 11.28 -24.40
C HIS A 115 23.65 12.14 -24.36
N VAL A 116 24.74 11.66 -24.98
CA VAL A 116 25.84 12.56 -25.33
C VAL A 116 25.21 13.56 -26.29
N PRO A 117 25.14 14.86 -25.95
CA PRO A 117 24.48 15.83 -26.80
C PRO A 117 25.09 15.76 -28.20
N ALA A 118 24.26 15.74 -29.23
CA ALA A 118 24.74 15.92 -30.60
C ALA A 118 25.45 17.29 -30.69
N ALA A 119 26.39 17.46 -31.63
CA ALA A 119 27.13 18.73 -31.78
C ALA A 119 26.15 19.92 -31.88
N GLY A 120 26.16 20.80 -30.86
CA GLY A 120 25.26 21.96 -30.76
C GLY A 120 24.04 21.80 -29.82
N GLU A 121 23.85 20.64 -29.20
CA GLU A 121 22.89 20.43 -28.10
C GLU A 121 23.60 20.46 -26.74
N TYR A 122 22.88 20.88 -25.69
CA TYR A 122 23.36 20.88 -24.31
C TYR A 122 22.39 20.07 -23.45
N ALA A 123 22.92 19.34 -22.46
CA ALA A 123 22.11 18.59 -21.50
C ALA A 123 22.15 19.27 -20.13
N VAL A 124 20.99 19.38 -19.48
CA VAL A 124 20.88 19.96 -18.13
C VAL A 124 20.49 18.86 -17.16
N ASP A 125 21.43 18.51 -16.28
CA ASP A 125 21.18 17.62 -15.17
C ASP A 125 20.63 18.44 -13.99
N LEU A 126 19.42 18.13 -13.53
CA LEU A 126 18.67 18.96 -12.58
C LEU A 126 18.49 18.22 -11.26
N ALA A 127 19.05 18.76 -10.18
CA ALA A 127 18.91 18.28 -8.82
C ALA A 127 17.84 19.10 -8.07
N TYR A 128 16.61 18.58 -8.05
CA TYR A 128 15.52 19.14 -7.25
C TYR A 128 14.42 18.10 -7.00
N GLU A 129 13.60 18.35 -5.98
CA GLU A 129 12.38 17.59 -5.70
C GLU A 129 11.20 18.17 -6.53
N PRO A 130 10.54 17.39 -7.40
CA PRO A 130 9.43 17.90 -8.24
C PRO A 130 8.19 18.40 -7.49
N MET A 131 8.09 18.10 -6.21
CA MET A 131 7.03 18.56 -5.33
C MET A 131 7.65 18.87 -3.97
N GLY A 132 7.20 19.92 -3.31
CA GLY A 132 7.68 20.30 -1.99
C GLY A 132 6.76 21.31 -1.30
N PRO A 133 6.91 21.53 0.01
CA PRO A 133 6.04 22.45 0.76
C PRO A 133 6.37 23.93 0.52
N GLU A 134 7.54 24.19 -0.05
CA GLU A 134 8.12 25.52 -0.23
C GLU A 134 7.56 26.20 -1.49
N THR A 135 7.18 27.48 -1.38
CA THR A 135 6.87 28.29 -2.56
C THR A 135 8.12 28.76 -3.29
N GLU A 136 9.27 28.71 -2.62
CA GLU A 136 10.57 29.14 -3.14
C GLU A 136 11.62 28.03 -3.00
N PRO A 137 11.48 26.92 -3.73
CA PRO A 137 12.42 25.80 -3.61
C PRO A 137 13.79 26.19 -4.18
N LEU A 138 14.84 25.76 -3.49
CA LEU A 138 16.20 25.78 -4.03
C LEU A 138 16.37 24.67 -5.05
N ILE A 139 16.85 25.01 -6.24
CA ILE A 139 17.16 24.04 -7.28
C ILE A 139 18.63 24.17 -7.68
N GLY A 140 19.26 23.03 -7.90
CA GLY A 140 20.60 22.95 -8.47
C GLY A 140 20.55 22.29 -9.84
N GLY A 141 21.54 22.57 -10.67
CA GLY A 141 21.75 21.80 -11.87
C GLY A 141 23.15 21.96 -12.44
N ARG A 142 23.44 21.11 -13.42
CA ARG A 142 24.70 21.13 -14.16
C ARG A 142 24.43 21.04 -15.64
N VAL A 143 24.93 22.00 -16.38
CA VAL A 143 24.88 22.03 -17.84
C VAL A 143 26.10 21.28 -18.37
N SER A 144 25.88 20.39 -19.33
CA SER A 144 26.92 19.62 -20.00
C SER A 144 26.82 19.77 -21.51
N GLY A 145 27.94 20.04 -22.17
CA GLY A 145 28.03 20.27 -23.61
C GLY A 145 29.43 20.77 -24.01
N ALA A 146 29.61 21.09 -25.29
CA ALA A 146 30.86 21.66 -25.77
C ALA A 146 30.94 23.14 -25.36
N ASP A 147 31.98 23.49 -24.58
CA ASP A 147 32.32 24.84 -24.14
C ASP A 147 31.16 25.60 -23.46
N THR A 148 31.08 25.49 -22.13
CA THR A 148 30.06 26.16 -21.30
C THR A 148 30.58 27.43 -20.63
N GLU A 149 31.80 27.87 -20.95
CA GLU A 149 32.41 29.03 -20.30
C GLU A 149 31.69 30.32 -20.70
N GLY A 150 31.29 31.12 -19.70
CA GLY A 150 30.57 32.38 -19.93
C GLY A 150 29.11 32.20 -20.37
N PHE A 151 28.56 30.99 -20.34
CA PHE A 151 27.16 30.74 -20.62
C PHE A 151 26.30 31.20 -19.43
N ALA A 152 25.06 31.58 -19.72
CA ALA A 152 24.08 31.92 -18.71
C ALA A 152 22.78 31.15 -18.91
N ILE A 153 22.25 30.62 -17.81
CA ILE A 153 20.97 29.92 -17.75
C ILE A 153 19.90 30.82 -17.13
N GLN A 154 18.68 30.73 -17.64
CA GLN A 154 17.52 31.46 -17.13
C GLN A 154 16.33 30.51 -17.08
N LEU A 155 15.57 30.58 -16.00
CA LEU A 155 14.34 29.83 -15.81
C LEU A 155 13.16 30.79 -15.88
N VAL A 156 12.17 30.46 -16.70
CA VAL A 156 11.03 31.34 -16.99
C VAL A 156 9.72 30.60 -16.81
N ASN A 157 8.84 31.12 -15.97
CA ASN A 157 7.47 30.65 -15.84
C ASN A 157 6.52 31.72 -16.41
N PRO A 158 6.15 31.63 -17.71
CA PRO A 158 5.28 32.60 -18.35
C PRO A 158 3.82 32.48 -17.88
N GLU A 159 3.42 31.33 -17.33
CA GLU A 159 2.06 31.07 -16.85
C GLU A 159 1.81 31.61 -15.43
N ALA A 160 2.88 32.03 -14.74
CA ALA A 160 2.83 32.66 -13.43
C ALA A 160 2.03 33.98 -13.46
N GLN A 161 1.37 34.33 -12.36
CA GLN A 161 0.68 35.61 -12.21
C GLN A 161 1.24 36.41 -11.02
N PRO A 162 2.13 37.40 -11.26
CA PRO A 162 2.67 37.87 -12.55
C PRO A 162 3.69 36.89 -13.17
N PRO A 163 3.99 37.01 -14.49
CA PRO A 163 5.03 36.19 -15.12
C PRO A 163 6.36 36.28 -14.40
N TRP A 164 7.03 35.15 -14.19
CA TRP A 164 8.21 35.05 -13.35
C TRP A 164 9.44 34.58 -14.13
N TRP A 165 10.61 35.08 -13.76
CA TRP A 165 11.91 34.58 -14.25
C TRP A 165 12.98 34.68 -13.18
N SER A 166 13.96 33.76 -13.21
CA SER A 166 15.07 33.71 -12.25
C SER A 166 16.12 34.82 -12.46
N GLY A 167 16.10 35.48 -13.61
CA GLY A 167 17.23 36.27 -14.11
C GLY A 167 18.29 35.39 -14.77
N LYS A 168 19.26 36.03 -15.46
CA LYS A 168 20.38 35.32 -16.08
C LYS A 168 21.39 34.93 -15.01
N ILE A 169 21.59 33.63 -14.84
CA ILE A 169 22.54 33.04 -13.90
C ILE A 169 23.75 32.58 -14.71
N VAL A 170 24.90 33.19 -14.47
CA VAL A 170 26.15 32.77 -15.11
C VAL A 170 26.55 31.41 -14.55
N LEU A 171 26.92 30.48 -15.43
CA LEU A 171 27.37 29.15 -15.01
C LEU A 171 28.74 29.22 -14.36
N ASP A 172 28.96 28.38 -13.35
CA ASP A 172 30.28 28.15 -12.78
C ASP A 172 31.20 27.43 -13.79
N PRO A 173 32.53 27.42 -13.59
CA PRO A 173 33.48 26.82 -14.54
C PRO A 173 33.25 25.32 -14.82
N ASP A 174 32.59 24.62 -13.90
CA ASP A 174 32.18 23.22 -14.01
C ASP A 174 30.78 23.02 -14.64
N GLY A 175 30.15 24.12 -15.08
CA GLY A 175 28.82 24.16 -15.68
C GLY A 175 27.69 24.10 -14.66
N THR A 176 27.97 24.23 -13.36
CA THR A 176 26.94 24.19 -12.32
C THR A 176 26.23 25.52 -12.13
N PHE A 177 25.01 25.45 -11.60
CA PHE A 177 24.23 26.61 -11.19
C PHE A 177 23.31 26.25 -10.03
N THR A 178 22.95 27.25 -9.24
CA THR A 178 21.94 27.15 -8.19
C THR A 178 21.03 28.37 -8.25
N THR A 179 19.73 28.16 -8.08
CA THR A 179 18.75 29.26 -8.05
C THR A 179 17.51 28.88 -7.27
N THR A 180 16.73 29.88 -6.87
CA THR A 180 15.44 29.70 -6.20
C THR A 180 14.32 29.94 -7.20
N LEU A 181 13.38 29.01 -7.27
CA LEU A 181 12.17 29.21 -8.07
C LEU A 181 11.13 30.03 -7.31
N TRP A 182 10.12 30.51 -8.01
CA TRP A 182 8.88 30.96 -7.38
C TRP A 182 7.72 30.17 -7.96
N ALA A 183 7.01 29.46 -7.08
CA ALA A 183 5.96 28.53 -7.45
C ALA A 183 4.64 28.86 -6.73
N GLU A 184 3.56 28.90 -7.49
CA GLU A 184 2.22 29.12 -6.97
C GLU A 184 1.62 27.84 -6.38
N ARG A 185 0.89 27.99 -5.28
CA ARG A 185 0.16 26.90 -4.64
C ARG A 185 -1.03 26.45 -5.47
N GLY A 186 -1.35 25.16 -5.40
CA GLY A 186 -2.56 24.59 -6.00
C GLY A 186 -2.45 24.24 -7.48
N ARG A 187 -1.35 24.56 -8.17
CA ARG A 187 -1.08 24.15 -9.56
C ARG A 187 0.34 23.64 -9.76
N ALA A 188 0.55 22.92 -10.86
CA ALA A 188 1.89 22.59 -11.33
C ALA A 188 2.50 23.83 -12.00
N ASN A 189 3.70 24.21 -11.59
CA ASN A 189 4.44 25.34 -12.14
C ASN A 189 5.46 24.81 -13.13
N THR A 190 5.34 25.20 -14.40
CA THR A 190 6.25 24.77 -15.46
C THR A 190 7.22 25.89 -15.77
N PHE A 191 8.52 25.66 -15.58
CA PHE A 191 9.57 26.61 -15.89
C PHE A 191 10.32 26.17 -17.14
N HIS A 192 10.39 27.05 -18.12
CA HIS A 192 11.20 26.90 -19.31
C HIS A 192 12.66 27.20 -19.01
N ILE A 193 13.55 26.36 -19.54
CA ILE A 193 14.99 26.47 -19.37
C ILE A 193 15.56 27.13 -20.62
N GLU A 194 16.07 28.34 -20.47
CA GLU A 194 16.73 29.08 -21.54
C GLU A 194 18.24 29.15 -21.26
N LEU A 195 19.04 28.54 -22.14
CA LEU A 195 20.50 28.65 -22.10
C LEU A 195 20.95 29.65 -23.16
N THR A 196 21.82 30.58 -22.76
CA THR A 196 22.42 31.59 -23.64
C THR A 196 23.93 31.49 -23.59
N ASP A 197 24.58 31.57 -24.76
CA ASP A 197 26.03 31.66 -24.82
C ASP A 197 26.54 33.07 -24.50
N ALA A 198 27.87 33.24 -24.47
CA ALA A 198 28.52 34.53 -24.21
C ALA A 198 28.13 35.64 -25.21
N ALA A 199 27.68 35.28 -26.43
CA ALA A 199 27.19 36.22 -27.43
C ALA A 199 25.68 36.54 -27.30
N GLY A 200 24.99 35.91 -26.34
CA GLY A 200 23.56 36.06 -26.11
C GLY A 200 22.67 35.22 -27.03
N THR A 201 23.25 34.27 -27.78
CA THR A 201 22.51 33.37 -28.66
C THR A 201 21.91 32.23 -27.83
N ARG A 202 20.62 31.95 -28.05
CA ARG A 202 19.92 30.84 -27.38
C ARG A 202 20.44 29.49 -27.89
N ARG A 203 20.73 28.59 -26.95
CA ARG A 203 21.16 27.21 -27.22
C ARG A 203 20.08 26.22 -26.83
N LYS A 204 19.98 25.13 -27.58
CA LYS A 204 18.99 24.09 -27.34
C LYS A 204 19.44 23.22 -26.17
N VAL A 205 18.58 23.11 -25.16
CA VAL A 205 18.81 22.31 -23.96
C VAL A 205 17.85 21.13 -23.88
N THR A 206 18.32 20.03 -23.29
CA THR A 206 17.49 18.86 -22.96
C THR A 206 17.72 18.48 -21.49
N PRO A 207 16.68 18.47 -20.64
CA PRO A 207 15.32 18.93 -20.90
C PRO A 207 15.25 20.46 -21.11
N ASP A 208 14.19 20.93 -21.78
CA ASP A 208 13.91 22.37 -22.00
C ASP A 208 12.91 22.93 -20.97
N ARG A 209 12.41 22.07 -20.09
CA ARG A 209 11.39 22.39 -19.08
C ARG A 209 11.65 21.63 -17.79
N LEU A 210 11.28 22.25 -16.69
CA LEU A 210 11.17 21.61 -15.38
C LEU A 210 9.79 21.93 -14.79
N THR A 211 9.24 20.99 -14.03
CA THR A 211 7.95 21.17 -13.37
C THR A 211 8.14 21.06 -11.87
N TYR A 212 7.56 21.99 -11.11
CA TYR A 212 7.53 21.97 -9.65
C TYR A 212 6.10 22.23 -9.13
N ARG A 213 5.68 21.49 -8.11
CA ARG A 213 4.38 21.67 -7.48
C ARG A 213 4.52 21.97 -5.99
N VAL A 214 3.93 23.08 -5.53
CA VAL A 214 3.85 23.35 -4.10
C VAL A 214 2.75 22.47 -3.48
N GLY A 215 3.11 21.62 -2.54
CA GLY A 215 2.20 20.70 -1.87
C GLY A 215 2.89 19.91 -0.76
N THR A 216 2.08 19.24 0.07
CA THR A 216 2.60 18.41 1.16
C THR A 216 3.18 17.13 0.57
N VAL A 217 4.50 16.98 0.71
CA VAL A 217 5.20 15.72 0.46
C VAL A 217 5.31 15.00 1.80
N ASP A 218 4.33 14.16 2.12
CA ASP A 218 4.66 12.98 2.94
C ASP A 218 4.34 11.77 2.07
N SER A 219 5.20 11.58 1.05
CA SER A 219 5.02 10.59 -0.01
C SER A 219 5.61 9.24 0.34
N GLN A 220 6.16 9.06 1.55
CA GLN A 220 6.67 7.77 1.97
C GLN A 220 5.48 6.94 2.46
N PRO A 221 5.06 5.92 1.72
CA PRO A 221 3.98 5.06 2.18
C PRO A 221 4.40 4.43 3.50
N VAL A 222 3.47 4.42 4.44
CA VAL A 222 3.66 3.70 5.70
C VAL A 222 3.17 2.27 5.55
N LEU A 223 3.83 1.38 6.26
CA LEU A 223 3.43 -0.02 6.32
C LEU A 223 2.07 -0.16 7.02
N THR A 224 1.14 -0.92 6.42
CA THR A 224 -0.22 -1.08 6.96
C THR A 224 -0.25 -1.99 8.19
N ASN A 225 0.43 -3.13 8.12
CA ASN A 225 0.57 -4.10 9.21
C ASN A 225 2.05 -4.42 9.42
N SER A 226 2.41 -4.83 10.63
CA SER A 226 3.74 -5.33 10.95
C SER A 226 4.10 -6.54 10.08
N ILE A 227 5.37 -6.63 9.69
CA ILE A 227 5.93 -7.77 8.96
C ILE A 227 7.06 -8.39 9.77
N GLY A 228 7.06 -9.71 9.82
CA GLY A 228 7.93 -10.48 10.69
C GLY A 228 8.13 -11.91 10.22
N ALA A 229 8.85 -12.68 11.03
CA ALA A 229 9.13 -14.09 10.81
C ALA A 229 8.34 -14.97 11.79
N GLY A 230 7.81 -16.09 11.30
CA GLY A 230 7.24 -17.14 12.16
C GLY A 230 8.35 -18.02 12.75
N LEU A 231 8.27 -18.28 14.05
CA LEU A 231 9.19 -19.17 14.76
C LEU A 231 8.58 -20.58 14.91
N GLU A 232 9.42 -21.56 15.25
CA GLU A 232 9.03 -22.98 15.38
C GLU A 232 7.99 -23.21 16.49
N ASN A 233 8.09 -22.46 17.58
CA ASN A 233 7.16 -22.47 18.71
C ASN A 233 5.83 -21.73 18.44
N ASN A 234 5.55 -21.39 17.18
CA ASN A 234 4.39 -20.61 16.75
C ASN A 234 4.37 -19.16 17.28
N GLU A 235 5.50 -18.62 17.73
CA GLU A 235 5.63 -17.20 18.05
C GLU A 235 5.87 -16.36 16.79
N TYR A 236 5.35 -15.14 16.80
CA TYR A 236 5.59 -14.14 15.77
C TYR A 236 6.73 -13.21 16.20
N SER A 237 7.84 -13.26 15.46
CA SER A 237 8.96 -12.35 15.62
C SER A 237 8.77 -11.15 14.69
N GLU A 238 8.34 -10.02 15.24
CA GLU A 238 8.17 -8.77 14.50
C GLU A 238 9.52 -8.19 14.06
N LEU A 239 9.66 -7.83 12.78
CA LEU A 239 10.86 -7.16 12.26
C LEU A 239 10.60 -5.68 11.92
N VAL A 240 9.55 -5.41 11.15
CA VAL A 240 9.18 -4.06 10.71
C VAL A 240 7.78 -3.76 11.21
N ARG A 241 7.64 -2.67 11.98
CA ARG A 241 6.38 -2.28 12.63
C ARG A 241 5.39 -1.64 11.68
N ARG A 242 4.09 -1.83 11.94
CA ARG A 242 3.02 -1.01 11.34
C ARG A 242 3.32 0.49 11.52
N GLY A 243 3.01 1.28 10.51
CA GLY A 243 3.31 2.72 10.48
C GLY A 243 4.76 3.08 10.14
N THR A 244 5.67 2.11 9.99
CA THR A 244 7.05 2.39 9.55
C THR A 244 7.03 2.96 8.14
N ARG A 245 7.74 4.07 7.92
CA ARG A 245 7.92 4.70 6.60
C ARG A 245 8.80 3.85 5.70
N LEU A 246 8.43 3.74 4.42
CA LEU A 246 9.16 2.98 3.41
C LEU A 246 10.06 3.90 2.55
N PRO A 247 11.24 3.43 2.11
CA PRO A 247 11.80 2.09 2.29
C PRO A 247 12.29 1.82 3.72
N ALA A 248 12.20 0.57 4.16
CA ALA A 248 12.66 0.15 5.49
C ALA A 248 13.55 -1.10 5.40
N ARG A 249 14.64 -1.13 6.17
CA ARG A 249 15.50 -2.31 6.35
C ARG A 249 15.61 -2.67 7.83
N ARG A 250 15.45 -3.95 8.16
CA ARG A 250 15.64 -4.49 9.51
C ARG A 250 16.32 -5.84 9.46
N SER A 251 17.08 -6.16 10.49
CA SER A 251 17.75 -7.44 10.65
C SER A 251 17.49 -8.02 12.04
N HIS A 252 17.46 -9.34 12.14
CA HIS A 252 17.32 -10.11 13.36
C HIS A 252 18.22 -11.33 13.31
N ARG A 253 18.76 -11.72 14.46
CA ARG A 253 19.50 -12.97 14.61
C ARG A 253 18.51 -14.07 14.97
N LEU A 254 18.51 -15.13 14.18
CA LEU A 254 17.72 -16.34 14.40
C LEU A 254 18.66 -17.53 14.59
N TRP A 255 18.14 -18.63 15.12
CA TRP A 255 18.89 -19.87 15.30
C TRP A 255 18.14 -21.05 14.68
N THR A 256 18.87 -21.96 14.03
CA THR A 256 18.28 -23.18 13.47
C THR A 256 17.79 -24.09 14.60
N THR A 257 16.60 -24.68 14.47
CA THR A 257 16.08 -25.66 15.44
C THR A 257 16.42 -27.10 15.04
N ALA A 258 16.62 -27.34 13.75
CA ALA A 258 16.99 -28.63 13.19
C ALA A 258 18.29 -28.54 12.39
N ALA A 259 19.00 -29.67 12.30
CA ALA A 259 20.16 -29.77 11.44
C ALA A 259 19.74 -29.90 9.96
N LEU A 260 20.53 -29.28 9.08
CA LEU A 260 20.47 -29.42 7.64
C LEU A 260 21.69 -30.23 7.19
N SER A 261 21.48 -31.45 6.69
CA SER A 261 22.58 -32.27 6.17
C SER A 261 22.53 -32.32 4.66
N ARG A 262 23.54 -31.72 4.03
CA ARG A 262 23.78 -31.82 2.59
C ARG A 262 24.13 -33.26 2.21
N SER A 263 25.01 -33.89 2.99
CA SER A 263 25.53 -35.23 2.70
C SER A 263 24.43 -36.30 2.69
N LYS A 264 23.43 -36.18 3.57
CA LYS A 264 22.27 -37.08 3.65
C LYS A 264 21.06 -36.60 2.86
N ASN A 265 21.11 -35.38 2.31
CA ASN A 265 19.99 -34.69 1.69
C ASN A 265 18.75 -34.63 2.61
N GLU A 266 18.97 -34.32 3.89
CA GLU A 266 17.96 -34.32 4.94
C GLU A 266 17.81 -32.93 5.58
N GLY A 267 16.57 -32.57 5.90
CA GLY A 267 16.23 -31.31 6.55
C GLY A 267 16.02 -30.15 5.58
N CYS A 268 15.63 -29.00 6.13
CA CYS A 268 15.55 -27.71 5.43
C CYS A 268 15.44 -26.60 6.48
N ILE A 269 16.02 -25.43 6.20
CA ILE A 269 15.75 -24.24 7.01
C ILE A 269 14.56 -23.54 6.36
N ARG A 270 13.49 -23.30 7.13
CA ARG A 270 12.29 -22.60 6.67
C ARG A 270 12.00 -21.43 7.59
N ILE A 271 11.90 -20.24 7.02
CA ILE A 271 11.54 -19.01 7.71
C ILE A 271 10.26 -18.47 7.06
N PRO A 272 9.07 -18.73 7.64
CA PRO A 272 7.82 -18.14 7.18
C PRO A 272 7.84 -16.63 7.37
N ILE A 273 7.40 -15.89 6.35
CA ILE A 273 7.28 -14.43 6.37
C ILE A 273 5.80 -14.11 6.55
N LEU A 274 5.48 -13.38 7.60
CA LEU A 274 4.11 -13.15 8.06
C LEU A 274 3.81 -11.66 8.20
N GLU A 275 2.58 -11.29 7.88
CA GLU A 275 1.99 -9.96 8.06
C GLU A 275 0.90 -10.03 9.14
N GLY A 276 0.99 -9.17 10.16
CA GLY A 276 -0.04 -9.07 11.19
C GLY A 276 0.49 -8.61 12.55
N GLU A 277 -0.43 -8.40 13.48
CA GLU A 277 -0.15 -7.86 14.82
C GLU A 277 -0.28 -8.92 15.92
N HIS A 278 -0.65 -10.15 15.58
CA HIS A 278 -0.91 -11.17 16.58
C HIS A 278 0.42 -11.78 17.10
N PRO A 279 0.62 -11.99 18.42
CA PRO A 279 1.84 -12.61 18.94
C PRO A 279 2.10 -14.06 18.50
N ARG A 280 1.06 -14.72 17.98
CA ARG A 280 1.13 -16.09 17.45
C ARG A 280 1.17 -16.08 15.93
N ALA A 281 2.13 -16.80 15.37
CA ALA A 281 2.40 -16.87 13.94
C ALA A 281 1.22 -17.44 13.13
N ASP A 282 0.55 -18.48 13.60
CA ASP A 282 -0.60 -19.12 12.94
C ASP A 282 -1.83 -18.21 12.76
N ARG A 283 -1.88 -17.11 13.51
CA ARG A 283 -2.97 -16.12 13.46
C ARG A 283 -2.64 -14.91 12.58
N ASN A 284 -1.42 -14.83 12.08
CA ASN A 284 -0.99 -13.82 11.13
C ASN A 284 -1.08 -14.34 9.70
N ARG A 285 -1.13 -13.42 8.76
CA ARG A 285 -1.24 -13.73 7.33
C ARG A 285 0.12 -14.13 6.78
N GLY A 286 0.23 -15.28 6.11
CA GLY A 286 1.44 -15.66 5.39
C GLY A 286 1.62 -14.89 4.08
N ILE A 287 2.77 -14.20 3.93
CA ILE A 287 3.16 -13.51 2.68
C ILE A 287 4.02 -14.42 1.81
N GLY A 288 4.90 -15.19 2.45
CA GLY A 288 5.88 -16.02 1.76
C GLY A 288 6.70 -16.84 2.73
N ARG A 289 7.75 -17.48 2.23
CA ARG A 289 8.71 -18.22 3.05
C ARG A 289 10.07 -18.21 2.38
N LEU A 290 11.12 -17.99 3.17
CA LEU A 290 12.47 -18.31 2.76
C LEU A 290 12.71 -19.78 3.09
N GLN A 291 13.07 -20.57 2.07
CA GLN A 291 13.37 -21.99 2.24
C GLN A 291 14.76 -22.28 1.69
N ILE A 292 15.62 -22.84 2.54
CA ILE A 292 16.97 -23.29 2.19
C ILE A 292 16.97 -24.81 2.24
N ALA A 293 17.08 -25.44 1.07
CA ALA A 293 17.14 -26.88 0.89
C ALA A 293 18.59 -27.40 1.03
N PRO A 294 18.80 -28.70 1.33
CA PRO A 294 20.14 -29.26 1.52
C PRO A 294 21.04 -29.11 0.29
N GLY A 295 20.48 -29.14 -0.92
CA GLY A 295 21.23 -28.98 -2.16
C GLY A 295 21.74 -27.55 -2.42
N GLN A 296 21.27 -26.56 -1.66
CA GLN A 296 21.64 -25.14 -1.83
C GLN A 296 22.82 -24.73 -0.95
N VAL A 297 23.15 -25.49 0.09
CA VAL A 297 24.26 -25.19 1.01
C VAL A 297 25.54 -25.91 0.58
N THR A 298 26.72 -25.33 0.83
CA THR A 298 27.98 -26.02 0.56
C THR A 298 28.36 -27.05 1.63
N ARG A 299 27.90 -26.90 2.88
CA ARG A 299 28.23 -27.79 4.01
C ARG A 299 27.02 -28.03 4.92
N ASP A 300 27.11 -29.07 5.74
CA ASP A 300 26.09 -29.40 6.74
C ASP A 300 26.00 -28.28 7.80
N VAL A 301 24.77 -27.87 8.12
CA VAL A 301 24.46 -26.84 9.12
C VAL A 301 23.85 -27.53 10.36
N PRO A 302 24.53 -27.56 11.52
CA PRO A 302 23.98 -28.17 12.72
C PRO A 302 22.79 -27.37 13.29
N ALA A 303 22.00 -28.01 14.14
CA ALA A 303 21.00 -27.31 14.96
C ALA A 303 21.69 -26.29 15.89
N GLY A 304 21.03 -25.18 16.16
CA GLY A 304 21.57 -24.06 16.94
C GLY A 304 22.53 -23.16 16.16
N SER A 305 22.66 -23.34 14.84
CA SER A 305 23.47 -22.45 14.01
C SER A 305 22.81 -21.10 13.87
N GLU A 306 23.61 -20.05 13.91
CA GLU A 306 23.14 -18.69 13.74
C GLU A 306 22.76 -18.40 12.28
N VAL A 307 21.68 -17.67 12.10
CA VAL A 307 21.18 -17.16 10.83
C VAL A 307 20.88 -15.68 11.00
N GLU A 308 21.63 -14.82 10.30
CA GLU A 308 21.35 -13.39 10.24
C GLU A 308 20.26 -13.15 9.19
N PHE A 309 19.04 -12.95 9.66
CA PHE A 309 17.88 -12.71 8.83
C PHE A 309 17.67 -11.20 8.65
N SER A 310 17.67 -10.73 7.41
CA SER A 310 17.40 -9.33 7.08
C SER A 310 16.23 -9.21 6.11
N MET A 311 15.51 -8.10 6.22
CA MET A 311 14.34 -7.77 5.43
C MET A 311 14.45 -6.34 4.94
N VAL A 312 14.23 -6.15 3.65
CA VAL A 312 14.12 -4.85 3.00
C VAL A 312 12.75 -4.75 2.36
N ILE A 313 12.05 -3.66 2.64
CA ILE A 313 10.75 -3.35 2.04
C ILE A 313 10.91 -2.02 1.30
N ASP A 314 10.57 -2.02 0.02
CA ASP A 314 10.63 -0.83 -0.82
C ASP A 314 9.28 -0.06 -0.81
N PRO A 315 9.21 1.16 -1.39
CA PRO A 315 7.94 1.89 -1.53
C PRO A 315 6.91 1.18 -2.41
N SER A 316 7.33 0.24 -3.26
CA SER A 316 6.44 -0.56 -4.13
C SER A 316 5.77 -1.73 -3.39
N ARG A 317 6.12 -1.95 -2.12
CA ARG A 317 5.69 -3.07 -1.25
C ARG A 317 6.26 -4.42 -1.72
N LEU A 318 7.42 -4.42 -2.35
CA LEU A 318 8.21 -5.61 -2.60
C LEU A 318 9.10 -5.87 -1.37
N VAL A 319 8.98 -7.08 -0.82
CA VAL A 319 9.73 -7.53 0.35
C VAL A 319 10.86 -8.43 -0.14
N VAL A 320 12.09 -8.02 0.08
CA VAL A 320 13.27 -8.86 -0.12
C VAL A 320 13.72 -9.34 1.24
N VAL A 321 13.72 -10.65 1.45
CA VAL A 321 14.31 -11.26 2.65
C VAL A 321 15.62 -11.94 2.30
N ARG A 322 16.57 -11.85 3.22
CA ARG A 322 17.88 -12.48 3.09
C ARG A 322 18.23 -13.21 4.38
N ALA A 323 18.78 -14.40 4.27
CA ALA A 323 19.39 -15.11 5.38
C ALA A 323 20.87 -15.31 5.07
N TYR A 324 21.72 -14.69 5.87
CA TYR A 324 23.15 -14.95 5.87
C TYR A 324 23.47 -15.99 6.95
N ILE A 325 24.18 -17.06 6.58
CA ILE A 325 24.60 -18.12 7.51
C ILE A 325 26.11 -17.99 7.73
N PRO A 326 26.58 -17.42 8.86
CA PRO A 326 28.01 -17.18 9.09
C PRO A 326 28.87 -18.45 9.06
N LEU A 327 28.29 -19.60 9.42
CA LEU A 327 28.99 -20.89 9.36
C LEU A 327 29.38 -21.31 7.93
N LEU A 328 28.58 -20.88 6.95
CA LEU A 328 28.78 -21.17 5.54
C LEU A 328 29.43 -20.02 4.77
N ASP A 329 29.39 -18.79 5.31
CA ASP A 329 29.71 -17.55 4.59
C ASP A 329 28.85 -17.41 3.31
N GLU A 330 27.57 -17.78 3.42
CA GLU A 330 26.61 -17.81 2.31
C GLU A 330 25.35 -16.99 2.63
N GLU A 331 24.85 -16.25 1.64
CA GLU A 331 23.60 -15.49 1.71
C GLU A 331 22.53 -16.10 0.78
N PHE A 332 21.33 -16.29 1.32
CA PHE A 332 20.17 -16.81 0.60
C PHE A 332 19.10 -15.74 0.52
N GLU A 333 18.70 -15.36 -0.70
CA GLU A 333 17.68 -14.33 -0.94
C GLU A 333 16.37 -14.95 -1.42
N GLN A 334 15.25 -14.40 -0.94
CA GLN A 334 13.92 -14.65 -1.48
C GLN A 334 13.18 -13.32 -1.64
N VAL A 335 12.59 -13.14 -2.82
CA VAL A 335 11.69 -12.03 -3.09
C VAL A 335 10.25 -12.48 -2.86
N ALA A 336 9.50 -11.70 -2.09
CA ALA A 336 8.07 -11.86 -1.88
C ALA A 336 7.37 -10.53 -2.22
N ASN A 337 6.30 -10.59 -2.99
CA ASN A 337 5.54 -9.41 -3.35
C ASN A 337 4.23 -9.40 -2.55
N LEU A 338 4.05 -8.37 -1.71
CA LEU A 338 2.84 -8.18 -0.89
C LEU A 338 1.57 -8.01 -1.74
N ARG A 339 1.71 -7.69 -3.03
CA ARG A 339 0.58 -7.44 -3.95
C ARG A 339 0.09 -8.68 -4.66
N THR A 340 0.93 -9.70 -4.82
CA THR A 340 0.53 -11.00 -5.39
C THR A 340 -0.08 -11.82 -4.28
N GLU A 341 -1.32 -11.48 -3.93
CA GLU A 341 -2.17 -12.32 -3.11
C GLU A 341 -2.53 -13.56 -3.93
N THR A 342 -1.99 -14.72 -3.59
CA THR A 342 -2.64 -15.96 -3.99
C THR A 342 -3.85 -16.10 -3.09
N ALA A 343 -5.04 -15.88 -3.64
CA ALA A 343 -6.27 -16.07 -2.88
C ALA A 343 -6.28 -17.51 -2.32
N PRO A 344 -6.55 -17.68 -1.00
CA PRO A 344 -6.58 -19.01 -0.40
C PRO A 344 -7.65 -19.87 -1.07
N THR A 345 -7.38 -21.16 -1.18
CA THR A 345 -8.37 -22.09 -1.75
C THR A 345 -9.59 -22.21 -0.85
N TYR A 346 -10.75 -22.58 -1.41
CA TYR A 346 -11.97 -22.81 -0.63
C TYR A 346 -11.74 -23.79 0.53
N ASP A 347 -10.97 -24.86 0.31
CA ASP A 347 -10.70 -25.86 1.36
C ASP A 347 -9.89 -25.27 2.52
N GLU A 348 -8.92 -24.40 2.22
CA GLU A 348 -8.16 -23.66 3.23
C GLU A 348 -9.04 -22.67 3.99
N LEU A 349 -9.90 -21.93 3.29
CA LEU A 349 -10.87 -21.01 3.89
C LEU A 349 -11.85 -21.75 4.81
N ALA A 350 -12.46 -22.83 4.34
CA ALA A 350 -13.38 -23.64 5.11
C ALA A 350 -12.69 -24.30 6.32
N GLY A 351 -11.41 -24.67 6.19
CA GLY A 351 -10.57 -25.11 7.32
C GLY A 351 -10.38 -24.02 8.37
N ARG A 352 -9.99 -22.81 7.95
CA ARG A 352 -9.80 -21.65 8.84
C ARG A 352 -11.09 -21.25 9.55
N ILE A 353 -12.21 -21.17 8.84
CA ILE A 353 -13.52 -20.83 9.41
C ILE A 353 -13.93 -21.84 10.48
N ARG A 354 -13.73 -23.14 10.24
CA ARG A 354 -14.01 -24.18 11.25
C ARG A 354 -13.15 -24.01 12.49
N ALA A 355 -11.86 -23.71 12.32
CA ALA A 355 -10.95 -23.47 13.44
C ALA A 355 -11.36 -22.23 14.24
N GLU A 356 -11.70 -21.12 13.58
CA GLU A 356 -12.11 -19.89 14.25
C GLU A 356 -13.47 -20.01 14.94
N LYS A 357 -14.43 -20.74 14.36
CA LYS A 357 -15.70 -21.07 15.04
C LYS A 357 -15.47 -21.86 16.32
N HIS A 358 -14.59 -22.86 16.28
CA HIS A 358 -14.25 -23.63 17.46
C HIS A 358 -13.64 -22.73 18.53
N ARG A 359 -12.70 -21.86 18.17
CA ARG A 359 -12.07 -20.89 19.08
C ARG A 359 -13.08 -19.91 19.67
N LEU A 360 -14.01 -19.39 18.87
CA LEU A 360 -15.07 -18.51 19.34
C LEU A 360 -15.99 -19.23 20.34
N SER A 361 -16.32 -20.50 20.08
CA SER A 361 -17.10 -21.31 21.02
C SER A 361 -16.36 -21.51 22.34
N GLU A 362 -15.06 -21.81 22.31
CA GLU A 362 -14.25 -21.94 23.54
C GLU A 362 -14.18 -20.61 24.30
N ALA A 363 -13.96 -19.49 23.60
CA ALA A 363 -13.93 -18.17 24.20
C ALA A 363 -15.27 -17.79 24.84
N ARG A 364 -16.41 -18.16 24.21
CA ARG A 364 -17.75 -17.98 24.80
C ARG A 364 -17.92 -18.78 26.08
N THR A 365 -17.52 -20.05 26.09
CA THR A 365 -17.58 -20.88 27.29
C THR A 365 -16.72 -20.29 28.40
N GLN A 366 -15.47 -19.91 28.10
CA GLN A 366 -14.58 -19.29 29.08
C GLN A 366 -15.10 -17.95 29.62
N ALA A 367 -15.65 -17.09 28.76
CA ALA A 367 -16.22 -15.81 29.18
C ALA A 367 -17.47 -15.98 30.06
N ALA A 368 -18.27 -17.01 29.80
CA ALA A 368 -19.41 -17.38 30.65
C ALA A 368 -18.94 -17.93 32.00
N ASP A 369 -17.94 -18.82 31.99
CA ASP A 369 -17.38 -19.45 33.20
C ASP A 369 -16.69 -18.44 34.12
N LEU A 370 -15.98 -17.46 33.54
CA LEU A 370 -15.23 -16.44 34.28
C LEU A 370 -16.08 -15.20 34.65
N GLY A 371 -17.26 -15.03 34.04
CA GLY A 371 -18.12 -13.88 34.27
C GLY A 371 -17.50 -12.53 33.86
N ASP A 372 -16.59 -12.52 32.88
CA ASP A 372 -15.90 -11.30 32.45
C ASP A 372 -16.83 -10.41 31.60
N ALA A 373 -17.26 -9.30 32.19
CA ALA A 373 -18.14 -8.33 31.54
C ALA A 373 -17.54 -7.71 30.25
N ARG A 374 -16.22 -7.55 30.18
CA ARG A 374 -15.55 -7.01 28.99
C ARG A 374 -15.55 -8.02 27.86
N ALA A 375 -15.26 -9.28 28.16
CA ALA A 375 -15.31 -10.36 27.19
C ALA A 375 -16.74 -10.56 26.66
N GLN A 376 -17.74 -10.51 27.53
CA GLN A 376 -19.15 -10.59 27.15
C GLN A 376 -19.59 -9.43 26.25
N ALA A 377 -19.15 -8.20 26.54
CA ALA A 377 -19.44 -7.05 25.69
C ALA A 377 -18.83 -7.19 24.29
N LEU A 378 -17.58 -7.66 24.19
CA LEU A 378 -16.93 -7.91 22.90
C LEU A 378 -17.65 -9.01 22.09
N LEU A 379 -18.08 -10.07 22.75
CA LEU A 379 -18.88 -11.14 22.12
C LEU A 379 -20.23 -10.63 21.62
N ALA A 380 -20.89 -9.77 22.40
CA ALA A 380 -22.15 -9.14 21.99
C ALA A 380 -21.97 -8.23 20.76
N THR A 381 -20.84 -7.52 20.65
CA THR A 381 -20.52 -6.74 19.45
C THR A 381 -20.36 -7.62 18.22
N ILE A 382 -19.63 -8.75 18.33
CA ILE A 382 -19.46 -9.71 17.22
C ILE A 382 -20.82 -10.25 16.75
N ASP A 383 -21.73 -10.52 17.70
CA ASP A 383 -23.08 -11.00 17.40
C ASP A 383 -23.94 -9.92 16.73
N ALA A 384 -23.85 -8.68 17.20
CA ALA A 384 -24.55 -7.53 16.62
C ALA A 384 -24.08 -7.22 15.19
N GLU A 385 -22.78 -7.44 14.91
CA GLU A 385 -22.19 -7.26 13.58
C GLU A 385 -22.42 -8.44 12.63
N ALA A 386 -23.10 -9.51 13.07
CA ALA A 386 -23.34 -10.73 12.30
C ALA A 386 -22.09 -11.33 11.62
N THR A 387 -20.91 -11.08 12.18
CA THR A 387 -19.62 -11.29 11.49
C THR A 387 -19.40 -12.74 11.06
N VAL A 388 -19.83 -13.70 11.90
CA VAL A 388 -19.65 -15.13 11.62
C VAL A 388 -20.52 -15.57 10.43
N ALA A 389 -21.77 -15.12 10.38
CA ALA A 389 -22.70 -15.45 9.31
C ALA A 389 -22.22 -14.85 7.97
N ASP A 390 -21.69 -13.62 7.99
CA ASP A 390 -21.15 -12.96 6.80
C ASP A 390 -19.92 -13.69 6.25
N VAL A 391 -18.98 -14.09 7.10
CA VAL A 391 -17.78 -14.83 6.68
C VAL A 391 -18.14 -16.18 6.08
N GLU A 392 -19.15 -16.87 6.62
CA GLU A 392 -19.66 -18.12 6.03
C GLU A 392 -20.29 -17.88 4.66
N ALA A 393 -21.15 -16.88 4.54
CA ALA A 393 -21.79 -16.55 3.27
C ALA A 393 -20.77 -16.17 2.19
N LEU A 394 -19.71 -15.44 2.55
CA LEU A 394 -18.61 -15.08 1.64
C LEU A 394 -17.78 -16.31 1.25
N ALA A 395 -17.51 -17.23 2.17
CA ALA A 395 -16.76 -18.46 1.88
C ALA A 395 -17.56 -19.43 1.00
N ASP A 396 -18.87 -19.54 1.23
CA ASP A 396 -19.77 -20.30 0.37
C ASP A 396 -19.88 -19.67 -1.03
N ALA A 397 -19.88 -18.34 -1.13
CA ALA A 397 -19.80 -17.64 -2.40
C ALA A 397 -18.46 -17.90 -3.12
N ALA A 398 -17.36 -17.98 -2.37
CA ALA A 398 -16.03 -18.32 -2.88
C ALA A 398 -15.94 -19.73 -3.50
N ARG A 399 -16.90 -20.61 -3.20
CA ARG A 399 -17.04 -21.91 -3.86
C ARG A 399 -17.50 -21.79 -5.33
N ALA A 400 -18.24 -20.73 -5.66
CA ALA A 400 -18.79 -20.49 -6.99
C ALA A 400 -18.00 -19.43 -7.78
N ASP A 401 -17.34 -18.50 -7.09
CA ASP A 401 -16.53 -17.42 -7.66
C ASP A 401 -15.19 -17.29 -6.92
N PRO A 402 -14.05 -17.62 -7.55
CA PRO A 402 -12.72 -17.50 -6.95
C PRO A 402 -12.37 -16.10 -6.43
N ASP A 403 -12.97 -15.04 -7.00
CA ASP A 403 -12.68 -13.65 -6.61
C ASP A 403 -13.24 -13.29 -5.21
N ALA A 404 -14.25 -14.02 -4.73
CA ALA A 404 -14.81 -13.84 -3.39
C ALA A 404 -13.90 -14.39 -2.27
N ALA A 405 -12.92 -15.25 -2.60
CA ALA A 405 -11.96 -15.81 -1.65
C ALA A 405 -11.04 -14.75 -1.05
N THR A 406 -10.75 -13.68 -1.79
CA THR A 406 -9.91 -12.55 -1.35
C THR A 406 -10.56 -11.75 -0.22
N ALA A 407 -11.90 -11.66 -0.22
CA ALA A 407 -12.67 -10.96 0.82
C ALA A 407 -12.77 -11.74 2.15
N CYS A 408 -12.46 -13.04 2.15
CA CYS A 408 -12.50 -13.92 3.33
C CYS A 408 -11.19 -13.94 4.15
N GLY A 409 -10.25 -13.03 3.87
CA GLY A 409 -9.06 -12.84 4.70
C GLY A 409 -9.43 -12.52 6.16
N PRO A 410 -8.52 -12.74 7.13
CA PRO A 410 -8.80 -12.39 8.52
C PRO A 410 -9.27 -10.93 8.57
N PRO A 411 -10.35 -10.62 9.32
CA PRO A 411 -10.79 -9.24 9.48
C PRO A 411 -9.58 -8.44 9.97
N GLY A 412 -9.22 -7.38 9.25
CA GLY A 412 -8.21 -6.43 9.70
C GLY A 412 -8.55 -6.08 11.15
N THR A 413 -7.67 -6.49 12.05
CA THR A 413 -7.84 -6.28 13.49
C THR A 413 -7.29 -4.94 13.87
#